data_AF-A0A974C9I6-F1
#
_entry.id   AF-A0A974C9I6-F1
#
_cell.length_a   1.000
_cell.length_b   1.000
_cell.length_c   1.000
_cell.angle_alpha   90.00
_cell.angle_beta   90.00
_cell.angle_gamma   90.00
#
_symmetry.space_group_name_H-M   'P 1'
#
loop_
_entity.id
_entity.type
_entity.pdbx_description
1 polymer ?
#
loop_
_entity_poly.entity_id
_entity_poly.type
_entity_poly.pdbx_seq_one_letter_code
_entity_poly.pdbx_strand_id
1 'polypeptide(L)'
;MITKRVESVTVCLESYTALTRGHSLFSLAMPGMDNALLIFPKPPNRYEFILSQESSFFQVNPEVLDWKHTCVSWESELGVVQLWIDGKLYPRTVMKKKSQIDIEASIILGQEQDSYRGKFDIQQCFVGEITNVHMWDYVLTQEEIQKVLAGKKDMNGNIINWRSLQYEIKGDVVVQPQLQCRSLGNNYNLHSMCYEN
;
A
#
# COMPACT_ATOMS: atom_id res chain seq x y z
N MET A 1 -6.75 21.65 2.43
CA MET A 1 -6.53 20.99 3.73
C MET A 1 -7.78 20.22 4.05
N ILE A 2 -7.69 18.90 4.21
CA ILE A 2 -8.82 18.02 4.57
C ILE A 2 -8.78 17.83 6.09
N THR A 3 -9.84 18.22 6.80
CA THR A 3 -9.98 18.14 8.27
C THR A 3 -10.83 16.95 8.70
N LYS A 4 -10.63 15.76 8.11
CA LYS A 4 -11.42 14.57 8.43
C LYS A 4 -10.59 13.62 9.31
N ARG A 5 -11.22 12.96 10.28
CA ARG A 5 -10.63 11.88 11.06
C ARG A 5 -11.02 10.55 10.42
N VAL A 6 -10.12 9.57 10.45
CA VAL A 6 -10.36 8.26 9.84
C VAL A 6 -10.35 7.17 10.92
N GLU A 7 -11.45 6.45 11.00
CA GLU A 7 -11.63 5.31 11.92
C GLU A 7 -11.51 3.96 11.20
N SER A 8 -11.37 3.96 9.88
CA SER A 8 -11.15 2.78 9.07
C SER A 8 -10.40 3.14 7.80
N VAL A 9 -9.49 2.28 7.35
CA VAL A 9 -8.67 2.56 6.18
C VAL A 9 -8.51 1.31 5.33
N THR A 10 -8.46 1.50 4.02
CA THR A 10 -7.85 0.54 3.11
C THR A 10 -6.84 1.26 2.25
N VAL A 11 -5.64 0.70 2.10
CA VAL A 11 -4.62 1.15 1.14
C VAL A 11 -4.35 0.00 0.19
N CYS A 12 -4.45 0.25 -1.11
CA CYS A 12 -4.06 -0.69 -2.16
C CYS A 12 -3.00 -0.05 -3.04
N LEU A 13 -2.01 -0.83 -3.48
CA LEU A 13 -1.01 -0.42 -4.45
C LEU A 13 -0.45 -1.63 -5.20
N GLU A 14 0.19 -1.36 -6.32
CA GLU A 14 0.98 -2.35 -7.05
C GLU A 14 2.46 -1.99 -7.01
N SER A 15 3.31 -2.98 -6.78
CA SER A 15 4.76 -2.80 -6.73
C SER A 15 5.50 -3.89 -7.49
N TYR A 16 6.62 -3.53 -8.12
CA TYR A 16 7.55 -4.45 -8.74
C TYR A 16 8.98 -4.11 -8.33
N THR A 17 9.68 -5.08 -7.73
CA THR A 17 11.01 -4.85 -7.16
C THR A 17 11.82 -6.14 -7.06
N ALA A 18 13.15 -6.02 -7.17
CA ALA A 18 14.11 -7.10 -6.95
C ALA A 18 14.74 -7.05 -5.54
N LEU A 19 14.25 -6.20 -4.65
CA LEU A 19 14.81 -6.05 -3.31
C LEU A 19 14.57 -7.31 -2.46
N THR A 20 15.64 -7.78 -1.82
CA THR A 20 15.61 -8.93 -0.90
C THR A 20 15.67 -8.52 0.59
N ARG A 21 15.68 -7.20 0.86
CA ARG A 21 15.65 -6.60 2.20
C ARG A 21 14.31 -5.92 2.45
N GLY A 22 14.05 -5.58 3.71
CA GLY A 22 12.86 -4.81 4.07
C GLY A 22 12.88 -3.41 3.47
N HIS A 23 11.72 -2.93 3.02
CA HIS A 23 11.59 -1.64 2.34
C HIS A 23 10.18 -1.05 2.52
N SER A 24 10.06 0.28 2.47
CA SER A 24 8.79 0.99 2.58
C SER A 24 8.04 1.01 1.25
N LEU A 25 6.81 0.50 1.21
CA LEU A 25 5.91 0.67 0.06
C LEU A 25 5.04 1.92 0.21
N PHE A 26 4.63 2.25 1.43
CA PHE A 26 3.75 3.37 1.75
C PHE A 26 4.03 3.84 3.17
N SER A 27 4.52 5.07 3.34
CA SER A 27 4.78 5.67 4.65
C SER A 27 3.90 6.89 4.85
N LEU A 28 3.11 6.90 5.93
CA LEU A 28 2.30 8.02 6.38
C LEU A 28 2.78 8.45 7.77
N ALA A 29 3.12 9.73 7.91
CA ALA A 29 3.56 10.35 9.15
C ALA A 29 2.73 11.59 9.47
N MET A 30 2.53 11.89 10.75
CA MET A 30 1.88 13.11 11.24
C MET A 30 2.90 13.98 12.00
N PRO A 31 2.64 15.28 12.23
CA PRO A 31 3.46 16.09 13.11
C PRO A 31 3.64 15.42 14.47
N GLY A 32 4.88 15.10 14.84
CA GLY A 32 5.21 14.43 16.10
C GLY A 32 4.98 12.91 16.14
N MET A 33 4.58 12.29 15.02
CA MET A 33 4.39 10.84 14.92
C MET A 33 4.85 10.31 13.55
N ASP A 34 6.04 9.71 13.54
CA ASP A 34 6.43 8.73 12.52
C ASP A 34 5.55 7.47 12.61
N ASN A 35 5.57 6.66 11.56
CA ASN A 35 4.81 5.40 11.49
C ASN A 35 3.34 5.51 11.90
N ALA A 36 2.68 6.60 11.51
CA ALA A 36 1.24 6.76 11.72
C ALA A 36 0.49 5.67 10.92
N LEU A 37 0.94 5.36 9.70
CA LEU A 37 0.62 4.14 8.96
C LEU A 37 1.80 3.76 8.06
N LEU A 38 2.31 2.53 8.13
CA LEU A 38 3.40 2.03 7.29
C LEU A 38 3.08 0.63 6.73
N ILE A 39 3.31 0.44 5.43
CA ILE A 39 3.29 -0.87 4.77
C ILE A 39 4.74 -1.25 4.42
N PHE A 40 5.25 -2.28 5.09
CA PHE A 40 6.67 -2.65 5.03
C PHE A 40 6.85 -4.16 4.78
N PRO A 41 6.97 -4.59 3.51
CA PRO A 41 7.42 -5.94 3.18
C PRO A 41 8.79 -6.25 3.81
N LYS A 42 8.95 -7.50 4.24
CA LYS A 42 10.19 -8.09 4.75
C LYS A 42 10.42 -9.42 4.03
N PRO A 43 11.01 -9.39 2.83
CA PRO A 43 11.37 -10.60 2.10
C PRO A 43 12.25 -11.53 2.95
N PRO A 44 12.17 -12.85 2.75
CA PRO A 44 11.46 -13.48 1.65
C PRO A 44 9.96 -13.67 1.87
N ASN A 45 9.42 -13.62 3.09
CA ASN A 45 8.09 -14.20 3.34
C ASN A 45 7.31 -13.53 4.48
N ARG A 46 7.58 -12.26 4.79
CA ARG A 46 6.89 -11.53 5.87
C ARG A 46 6.46 -10.15 5.41
N TYR A 47 5.34 -9.67 5.96
CA TYR A 47 4.90 -8.28 5.86
C TYR A 47 4.76 -7.72 7.27
N GLU A 48 5.17 -6.47 7.45
CA GLU A 48 4.88 -5.66 8.62
C GLU A 48 3.92 -4.55 8.21
N PHE A 49 2.82 -4.45 8.95
CA PHE A 49 1.94 -3.30 8.91
C PHE A 49 2.07 -2.56 10.24
N ILE A 50 2.43 -1.28 10.19
CA ILE A 50 2.52 -0.43 11.37
C ILE A 50 1.37 0.56 11.36
N LEU A 51 0.72 0.71 12.50
CA LEU A 51 -0.32 1.71 12.70
C LEU A 51 -0.12 2.36 14.06
N SER A 52 0.04 3.69 14.07
CA SER A 52 0.30 4.48 15.30
C SER A 52 1.38 3.83 16.19
N GLN A 53 2.55 3.56 15.59
CA GLN A 53 3.74 3.00 16.25
C GLN A 53 3.62 1.55 16.78
N GLU A 54 2.54 0.83 16.47
CA GLU A 54 2.39 -0.60 16.81
C GLU A 54 2.47 -1.44 15.54
N SER A 55 3.01 -2.65 15.63
CA SER A 55 3.21 -3.52 14.46
C SER A 55 2.31 -4.75 14.50
N SER A 56 1.69 -5.05 13.36
CA SER A 56 1.16 -6.37 13.02
C SER A 56 2.06 -7.05 12.00
N PHE A 57 2.26 -8.36 12.16
CA PHE A 57 3.09 -9.15 11.25
C PHE A 57 2.29 -10.24 10.56
N PHE A 58 2.53 -10.40 9.26
CA PHE A 58 1.90 -11.42 8.45
C PHE A 58 2.96 -12.37 7.88
N GLN A 59 2.74 -13.65 8.07
CA GLN A 59 3.49 -14.70 7.37
C GLN A 59 2.85 -14.92 6.01
N VAL A 60 3.61 -14.70 4.93
CA VAL A 60 3.13 -14.81 3.56
C VAL A 60 3.88 -15.88 2.77
N ASN A 61 3.43 -16.16 1.54
CA ASN A 61 4.21 -16.98 0.62
C ASN A 61 5.54 -16.29 0.29
N PRO A 62 6.64 -17.03 0.07
CA PRO A 62 7.89 -16.45 -0.38
C PRO A 62 7.72 -15.58 -1.63
N GLU A 63 8.38 -14.42 -1.65
CA GLU A 63 8.29 -13.49 -2.75
C GLU A 63 8.89 -14.08 -4.03
N VAL A 64 8.18 -13.87 -5.13
CA VAL A 64 8.63 -14.17 -6.50
C VAL A 64 8.79 -12.82 -7.22
N LEU A 65 9.76 -12.74 -8.14
CA LEU A 65 9.99 -11.56 -8.95
C LEU A 65 8.86 -11.39 -9.98
N ASP A 66 7.76 -10.77 -9.58
CA ASP A 66 6.62 -10.36 -10.41
C ASP A 66 5.92 -9.14 -9.79
N TRP A 67 5.05 -8.48 -10.55
CA TRP A 67 4.16 -7.44 -10.07
C TRP A 67 3.26 -7.96 -8.97
N LYS A 68 3.17 -7.22 -7.86
CA LYS A 68 2.37 -7.61 -6.70
C LYS A 68 1.32 -6.55 -6.40
N HIS A 69 0.06 -6.95 -6.27
CA HIS A 69 -0.99 -6.08 -5.74
C HIS A 69 -1.14 -6.34 -4.26
N THR A 70 -0.89 -5.32 -3.46
CA THR A 70 -0.98 -5.37 -2.02
C THR A 70 -2.11 -4.47 -1.57
N CYS A 71 -3.08 -5.01 -0.84
CA CYS A 71 -4.04 -4.21 -0.07
C CYS A 71 -3.88 -4.50 1.42
N VAL A 72 -3.86 -3.46 2.24
CA VAL A 72 -3.95 -3.57 3.70
C VAL A 72 -5.11 -2.73 4.19
N SER A 73 -5.91 -3.26 5.10
CA SER A 73 -6.99 -2.53 5.76
C SER A 73 -6.94 -2.66 7.27
N TRP A 74 -7.50 -1.66 7.96
CA TRP A 74 -7.72 -1.65 9.40
C TRP A 74 -9.04 -0.95 9.71
N GLU A 75 -9.75 -1.40 10.75
CA GLU A 75 -10.91 -0.69 11.31
C GLU A 75 -10.81 -0.54 12.83
N SER A 76 -11.34 0.56 13.35
CA SER A 76 -11.19 0.95 14.75
C SER A 76 -12.04 0.13 15.71
N GLU A 77 -13.27 -0.24 15.35
CA GLU A 77 -14.23 -0.82 16.28
C GLU A 77 -13.70 -2.12 16.91
N LEU A 78 -13.21 -3.04 16.08
CA LEU A 78 -12.64 -4.31 16.53
C LEU A 78 -11.13 -4.39 16.37
N GLY A 79 -10.49 -3.41 15.72
CA GLY A 79 -9.05 -3.35 15.49
C GLY A 79 -8.55 -4.33 14.42
N VAL A 80 -9.44 -4.88 13.60
CA VAL A 80 -9.11 -5.94 12.67
C VAL A 80 -8.22 -5.41 11.55
N VAL A 81 -7.09 -6.06 11.32
CA VAL A 81 -6.21 -5.79 10.18
C VAL A 81 -6.32 -6.92 9.17
N GLN A 82 -6.41 -6.57 7.88
CA GLN A 82 -6.45 -7.53 6.78
C GLN A 82 -5.33 -7.22 5.79
N LEU A 83 -4.57 -8.25 5.42
CA LEU A 83 -3.59 -8.20 4.33
C LEU A 83 -4.09 -9.06 3.18
N TRP A 84 -4.14 -8.46 2.00
CA TRP A 84 -4.43 -9.13 0.73
C TRP A 84 -3.24 -8.99 -0.20
N ILE A 85 -2.74 -10.11 -0.74
CA ILE A 85 -1.73 -10.10 -1.80
C ILE A 85 -2.30 -10.85 -3.00
N ASP A 86 -2.34 -10.18 -4.15
CA ASP A 86 -2.88 -10.71 -5.40
C ASP A 86 -4.29 -11.32 -5.25
N GLY A 87 -5.12 -10.66 -4.45
CA GLY A 87 -6.50 -11.07 -4.18
C GLY A 87 -6.63 -12.21 -3.15
N LYS A 88 -5.54 -12.74 -2.61
CA LYS A 88 -5.55 -13.73 -1.53
C LYS A 88 -5.49 -13.05 -0.16
N LEU A 89 -6.49 -13.31 0.69
CA LEU A 89 -6.51 -12.90 2.10
C LEU A 89 -5.56 -13.77 2.94
N TYR A 90 -4.75 -13.12 3.77
CA TYR A 90 -3.95 -13.77 4.81
C TYR A 90 -4.66 -13.75 6.17
N PRO A 91 -4.26 -14.60 7.15
CA PRO A 91 -4.86 -14.61 8.47
C PRO A 91 -4.88 -13.21 9.10
N ARG A 92 -6.07 -12.79 9.54
CA ARG A 92 -6.28 -11.47 10.13
C ARG A 92 -5.53 -11.34 11.45
N THR A 93 -5.06 -10.14 11.75
CA THR A 93 -4.55 -9.76 13.07
C THR A 93 -5.46 -8.71 13.69
N VAL A 94 -5.17 -8.34 14.94
CA VAL A 94 -5.95 -7.33 15.67
C VAL A 94 -4.98 -6.38 16.39
N MET A 95 -5.14 -5.08 16.18
CA MET A 95 -4.36 -4.03 16.84
C MET A 95 -5.16 -2.72 16.91
N LYS A 96 -4.74 -1.77 17.77
CA LYS A 96 -5.30 -0.41 17.81
C LYS A 96 -6.82 -0.31 17.87
N LYS A 97 -7.51 -1.12 18.68
CA LYS A 97 -8.96 -0.96 18.89
C LYS A 97 -9.29 0.43 19.42
N LYS A 98 -10.42 0.98 18.98
CA LYS A 98 -10.95 2.28 19.40
C LYS A 98 -9.93 3.42 19.21
N SER A 99 -9.14 3.33 18.14
CA SER A 99 -8.15 4.33 17.74
C SER A 99 -8.63 5.13 16.54
N GLN A 100 -7.87 6.15 16.14
CA GLN A 100 -8.19 7.00 14.99
C GLN A 100 -6.90 7.51 14.35
N ILE A 101 -6.96 7.86 13.08
CA ILE A 101 -5.87 8.49 12.32
C ILE A 101 -6.29 9.93 12.00
N ASP A 102 -5.48 10.90 12.38
CA ASP A 102 -5.67 12.31 12.00
C ASP A 102 -5.08 12.56 10.60
N ILE A 103 -5.80 13.25 9.71
CA ILE A 103 -5.40 13.43 8.29
C ILE A 103 -4.41 14.58 8.08
N GLU A 104 -3.94 15.29 9.12
CA GLU A 104 -2.79 16.20 8.94
C GLU A 104 -1.50 15.40 8.80
N ALA A 105 -1.37 14.74 7.65
CA ALA A 105 -0.38 13.71 7.39
C ALA A 105 0.45 14.01 6.15
N SER A 106 1.65 13.48 6.15
CA SER A 106 2.57 13.41 5.03
C SER A 106 2.61 11.98 4.53
N ILE A 107 2.33 11.80 3.24
CA ILE A 107 2.36 10.49 2.59
C ILE A 107 3.54 10.48 1.63
N ILE A 108 4.43 9.51 1.80
CA ILE A 108 5.65 9.35 1.00
C ILE A 108 5.70 7.92 0.45
N LEU A 109 6.02 7.83 -0.83
CA LEU A 109 6.38 6.59 -1.52
C LEU A 109 7.90 6.61 -1.76
N GLY A 110 8.53 5.44 -1.77
CA GLY A 110 9.97 5.32 -2.03
C GLY A 110 10.85 5.39 -0.78
N GLN A 111 10.39 6.02 0.29
CA GLN A 111 11.13 6.19 1.54
C GLN A 111 10.26 5.90 2.77
N GLU A 112 10.91 5.53 3.87
CA GLU A 112 10.33 5.44 5.21
C GLU A 112 10.59 6.77 5.95
N GLN A 113 9.62 7.27 6.71
CA GLN A 113 9.66 8.54 7.44
C GLN A 113 9.91 8.32 8.95
N ASP A 114 11.16 8.41 9.44
CA ASP A 114 11.47 8.46 10.89
C ASP A 114 11.17 9.84 11.54
N SER A 115 10.58 10.75 10.77
CA SER A 115 9.99 12.00 11.24
C SER A 115 9.03 12.56 10.19
N TYR A 116 8.18 13.51 10.58
CA TYR A 116 7.30 14.19 9.63
C TYR A 116 8.09 14.76 8.44
N ARG A 117 7.88 14.17 7.25
CA ARG A 117 8.51 14.53 5.96
C ARG A 117 10.03 14.35 5.87
N GLY A 118 10.68 13.55 6.73
CA GLY A 118 12.14 13.45 6.71
C GLY A 118 12.74 12.32 7.55
N LYS A 119 14.07 12.40 7.75
CA LYS A 119 14.90 11.36 8.38
C LYS A 119 14.76 10.00 7.71
N PHE A 120 14.94 9.98 6.39
CA PHE A 120 14.87 8.73 5.63
C PHE A 120 16.12 7.88 5.87
N ASP A 121 15.95 6.57 5.98
CA ASP A 121 17.04 5.59 5.99
C ASP A 121 17.17 4.89 4.62
N ILE A 122 18.36 4.96 4.02
CA ILE A 122 18.68 4.29 2.76
C ILE A 122 18.50 2.76 2.84
N GLN A 123 18.63 2.17 4.02
CA GLN A 123 18.40 0.73 4.21
C GLN A 123 16.92 0.35 4.06
N GLN A 124 16.00 1.31 4.19
CA GLN A 124 14.56 1.11 4.13
C GLN A 124 13.92 1.63 2.83
N CYS A 125 14.72 2.22 1.93
CA CYS A 125 14.21 2.77 0.68
C CYS A 125 13.70 1.69 -0.29
N PHE A 126 12.68 2.03 -1.05
CA PHE A 126 12.19 1.21 -2.15
C PHE A 126 12.94 1.53 -3.44
N VAL A 127 13.25 0.48 -4.20
CA VAL A 127 13.88 0.55 -5.53
C VAL A 127 13.10 -0.36 -6.46
N GLY A 128 12.49 0.21 -7.49
CA GLY A 128 11.61 -0.50 -8.41
C GLY A 128 10.49 0.40 -8.93
N GLU A 129 9.34 -0.19 -9.20
CA GLU A 129 8.18 0.50 -9.75
C GLU A 129 6.98 0.42 -8.79
N ILE A 130 6.24 1.52 -8.63
CA ILE A 130 4.98 1.58 -7.88
C ILE A 130 3.91 2.20 -8.77
N THR A 131 2.71 1.62 -8.77
CA THR A 131 1.55 2.15 -9.49
C THR A 131 0.24 1.85 -8.76
N ASN A 132 -0.87 2.38 -9.26
CA ASN A 132 -2.23 2.10 -8.81
C ASN A 132 -2.41 2.29 -7.29
N VAL A 133 -1.80 3.34 -6.73
CA VAL A 133 -1.91 3.66 -5.29
C VAL A 133 -3.26 4.32 -5.01
N HIS A 134 -4.07 3.65 -4.21
CA HIS A 134 -5.38 4.11 -3.79
C HIS A 134 -5.57 3.96 -2.29
N MET A 135 -6.33 4.88 -1.70
CA MET A 135 -6.65 4.87 -0.27
C MET A 135 -8.09 5.28 -0.03
N TRP A 136 -8.76 4.53 0.85
CA TRP A 136 -10.14 4.73 1.26
C TRP A 136 -10.25 4.95 2.77
N ASP A 137 -11.27 5.69 3.21
CA ASP A 137 -11.63 5.85 4.63
C ASP A 137 -12.57 4.75 5.16
N TYR A 138 -12.64 3.61 4.47
CA TYR A 138 -13.42 2.43 4.86
C TYR A 138 -12.69 1.13 4.50
N VAL A 139 -13.14 0.02 5.10
CA VAL A 139 -12.65 -1.33 4.77
C VAL A 139 -13.36 -1.81 3.50
N LEU A 140 -12.59 -2.09 2.45
CA LEU A 140 -13.13 -2.65 1.21
C LEU A 140 -13.67 -4.08 1.43
N THR A 141 -14.76 -4.43 0.73
CA THR A 141 -15.23 -5.83 0.67
C THR A 141 -14.32 -6.69 -0.19
N GLN A 142 -14.48 -8.01 -0.11
CA GLN A 142 -13.76 -8.92 -0.99
C GLN A 142 -14.06 -8.65 -2.47
N GLU A 143 -15.31 -8.38 -2.85
CA GLU A 143 -15.66 -8.06 -4.24
C GLU A 143 -15.00 -6.76 -4.70
N GLU A 144 -14.97 -5.74 -3.84
CA GLU A 144 -14.29 -4.47 -4.13
C GLU A 144 -12.78 -4.67 -4.32
N ILE A 145 -12.13 -5.47 -3.48
CA ILE A 145 -10.71 -5.82 -3.64
C ILE A 145 -10.46 -6.51 -4.98
N GLN A 146 -11.35 -7.43 -5.40
CA GLN A 146 -11.22 -8.07 -6.73
C GLN A 146 -11.41 -7.07 -7.88
N LYS A 147 -12.28 -6.07 -7.72
CA LYS A 147 -12.45 -5.01 -8.73
C LYS A 147 -11.23 -4.09 -8.81
N VAL A 148 -10.63 -3.71 -7.68
CA VAL A 148 -9.38 -2.94 -7.63
C VAL A 148 -8.25 -3.74 -8.27
N LEU A 149 -8.13 -5.02 -7.92
CA LEU A 149 -7.18 -5.96 -8.51
C LEU A 149 -7.32 -6.09 -10.03
N ALA A 150 -8.55 -6.06 -10.55
CA ALA A 150 -8.84 -6.09 -11.98
C ALA A 150 -8.75 -4.70 -12.65
N GLY A 151 -8.29 -3.67 -11.92
CA GLY A 151 -8.11 -2.30 -12.40
C GLY A 151 -9.39 -1.61 -12.88
N LYS A 152 -10.55 -1.98 -12.31
CA LYS A 152 -11.84 -1.41 -12.68
C LYS A 152 -11.88 0.09 -12.40
N LYS A 153 -12.37 0.87 -13.38
CA LYS A 153 -12.36 2.34 -13.35
C LYS A 153 -13.31 2.97 -12.32
N ASP A 154 -14.31 2.22 -11.87
CA ASP A 154 -15.26 2.64 -10.85
C ASP A 154 -14.69 2.54 -9.42
N MET A 155 -13.60 1.80 -9.23
CA MET A 155 -12.94 1.66 -7.93
C MET A 155 -11.85 2.71 -7.72
N ASN A 156 -12.24 3.89 -7.25
CA ASN A 156 -11.30 4.97 -6.93
C ASN A 156 -11.30 5.26 -5.42
N GLY A 157 -10.11 5.42 -4.84
CA GLY A 157 -9.93 5.88 -3.46
C GLY A 157 -10.48 7.27 -3.23
N ASN A 158 -11.18 7.47 -2.11
CA ASN A 158 -11.73 8.78 -1.72
C ASN A 158 -10.75 9.61 -0.88
N ILE A 159 -9.65 9.02 -0.40
CA ILE A 159 -8.51 9.75 0.20
C ILE A 159 -7.40 9.93 -0.84
N ILE A 160 -6.95 8.84 -1.46
CA ILE A 160 -5.96 8.85 -2.55
C ILE A 160 -6.56 8.21 -3.79
N ASN A 161 -6.59 8.95 -4.88
CA ASN A 161 -7.01 8.46 -6.18
C ASN A 161 -5.86 8.54 -7.19
N TRP A 162 -5.25 7.40 -7.54
CA TRP A 162 -4.16 7.33 -8.52
C TRP A 162 -4.48 8.04 -9.84
N ARG A 163 -5.73 7.98 -10.31
CA ARG A 163 -6.17 8.56 -11.59
C ARG A 163 -6.30 10.09 -11.57
N SER A 164 -6.31 10.69 -10.39
CA SER A 164 -6.40 12.14 -10.20
C SER A 164 -5.45 12.62 -9.10
N LEU A 165 -4.26 12.00 -9.04
CA LEU A 165 -3.29 12.22 -7.98
C LEU A 165 -2.66 13.62 -8.09
N GLN A 166 -2.65 14.35 -6.99
CA GLN A 166 -1.77 15.50 -6.80
C GLN A 166 -0.52 15.02 -6.08
N TYR A 167 0.64 15.15 -6.72
CA TYR A 167 1.91 14.68 -6.18
C TYR A 167 3.04 15.66 -6.45
N GLU A 168 4.11 15.52 -5.67
CA GLU A 168 5.38 16.21 -5.86
C GLU A 168 6.48 15.16 -6.00
N ILE A 169 7.33 15.28 -7.01
CA ILE A 169 8.51 14.43 -7.19
C ILE A 169 9.72 15.10 -6.53
N LYS A 170 10.48 14.33 -5.75
CA LYS A 170 11.76 14.74 -5.16
C LYS A 170 12.83 13.68 -5.41
N GLY A 171 14.01 14.14 -5.82
CA GLY A 171 15.14 13.25 -6.10
C GLY A 171 14.99 12.51 -7.42
N ASP A 172 15.56 11.30 -7.48
CA ASP A 172 15.64 10.47 -8.69
C ASP A 172 14.40 9.58 -8.84
N VAL A 173 13.31 10.20 -9.30
CA VAL A 173 12.05 9.51 -9.60
C VAL A 173 11.58 9.93 -10.98
N VAL A 174 11.22 8.96 -11.80
CA VAL A 174 10.69 9.18 -13.14
C VAL A 174 9.31 8.54 -13.28
N VAL A 175 8.41 9.22 -14.00
CA VAL A 175 7.10 8.67 -14.37
C VAL A 175 7.23 8.04 -15.75
N GLN A 176 6.93 6.76 -15.85
CA GLN A 176 6.97 6.00 -17.10
C GLN A 176 5.65 5.25 -17.29
N PRO A 177 5.26 4.92 -18.53
CA PRO A 177 4.16 4.00 -18.79
C PRO A 177 4.46 2.63 -18.16
N GLN A 178 3.44 1.99 -17.60
CA GLN A 178 3.57 0.60 -17.13
C GLN A 178 3.65 -0.33 -18.36
N LEU A 179 4.82 -0.92 -18.61
CA LEU A 179 5.07 -1.74 -19.79
C LEU A 179 4.67 -3.21 -19.61
N GLN A 180 4.68 -3.70 -18.37
CA GLN A 180 4.33 -5.08 -18.05
C GLN A 180 3.15 -5.11 -17.08
N CYS A 181 2.17 -5.95 -17.42
CA CYS A 181 1.04 -6.25 -16.58
C CYS A 181 1.31 -7.49 -15.73
N ARG A 182 0.56 -7.64 -14.63
CA ARG A 182 0.66 -8.85 -13.80
C ARG A 182 0.33 -10.09 -14.63
N SER A 183 1.14 -11.14 -14.47
CA SER A 183 0.84 -12.45 -15.00
C SER A 183 -0.42 -13.00 -14.30
N LEU A 184 -1.59 -12.83 -14.90
CA LEU A 184 -2.80 -13.51 -14.43
C LEU A 184 -2.64 -15.00 -14.77
N GLY A 185 -2.30 -15.80 -13.76
CA GLY A 185 -2.09 -17.23 -13.92
C GLY A 185 -3.35 -17.92 -14.45
N ASN A 186 -3.42 -18.09 -15.78
CA ASN A 186 -4.09 -19.18 -16.48
C ASN A 186 -3.71 -19.14 -17.98
N ASN A 187 -3.06 -20.23 -18.42
CA ASN A 187 -2.85 -20.71 -19.79
C ASN A 187 -3.07 -19.74 -20.98
N TYR A 188 -1.98 -19.58 -21.75
CA TYR A 188 -1.85 -19.01 -23.10
C TYR A 188 -1.71 -17.47 -23.18
N ASN A 189 -0.49 -17.05 -23.54
CA ASN A 189 -0.15 -15.86 -24.32
C ASN A 189 -1.19 -14.72 -24.32
N LEU A 190 -1.16 -13.90 -23.28
CA LEU A 190 -1.56 -12.50 -23.41
C LEU A 190 -0.63 -11.65 -22.54
N HIS A 191 0.32 -10.97 -23.18
CA HIS A 191 0.64 -9.61 -22.74
C HIS A 191 -0.66 -8.81 -22.87
N SER A 192 -1.50 -8.82 -21.84
CA SER A 192 -2.63 -7.90 -21.79
C SER A 192 -2.04 -6.49 -21.72
N MET A 193 -2.33 -5.67 -22.73
CA MET A 193 -2.02 -4.24 -22.72
C MET A 193 -2.50 -3.66 -21.39
N CYS A 194 -1.60 -2.93 -20.71
CA CYS A 194 -1.92 -2.35 -19.43
C CYS A 194 -2.99 -1.28 -19.58
N TYR A 195 -4.22 -1.70 -19.28
CA TYR A 195 -5.42 -0.89 -19.11
C TYR A 195 -5.72 0.11 -20.25
N GLU A 196 -5.96 -0.39 -21.46
CA GLU A 196 -6.88 0.29 -22.39
C GLU A 196 -8.32 -0.20 -22.15
N ASN A 197 -9.10 0.60 -21.41
CA ASN A 197 -10.46 1.01 -21.77
C ASN A 197 -11.09 1.89 -20.72
#